data_AF-A0A7J8WKJ1-F1
#
_entry.id   AF-A0A7J8WKJ1-F1
#
_cell.length_a   1.000
_cell.length_b   1.000
_cell.length_c   1.000
_cell.angle_alpha   90.00
_cell.angle_beta   90.00
_cell.angle_gamma   90.00
#
_symmetry.space_group_name_H-M   'P 1'
#
loop_
_entity.id
_entity.type
_entity.pdbx_description
1 polymer ?
#
loop_
_entity_poly.entity_id
_entity_poly.type
_entity_poly.pdbx_seq_one_letter_code
_entity_poly.pdbx_strand_id
1 'polypeptide(L)'
;MAFFDQICANSSLLRTFTSNCNFLVHTCDKEQNLTYQYVKIQHLYEQGGRSFWIHNTGPIGCLPVNFFYILNPEPGYVDQYGCVKKQNEMAMEFNRQLKDRVIKLRTELPEASITLVDVYTAKIAMIGNAKNLGMADPLKPCCGYHVNYDHVWCGNKAIINKTE
;
A
#
# COMPACT_ATOMS: atom_id res chain seq x y z
N MET A 1 -21.30 3.19 7.56
CA MET A 1 -19.86 3.53 7.69
C MET A 1 -19.15 2.93 6.49
N ALA A 2 -18.62 3.75 5.59
CA ALA A 2 -17.87 3.26 4.44
C ALA A 2 -16.38 3.35 4.74
N PHE A 3 -15.73 2.19 4.85
CA PHE A 3 -14.27 2.09 4.82
C PHE A 3 -13.85 2.02 3.36
N PHE A 4 -13.15 3.06 2.90
CA PHE A 4 -12.43 2.95 1.64
C PHE A 4 -11.14 2.24 1.94
N ASP A 5 -11.24 0.91 2.01
CA ASP A 5 -10.08 0.09 2.21
C ASP A 5 -9.27 0.07 0.91
N GLN A 6 -8.22 0.88 0.84
CA GLN A 6 -7.10 0.74 -0.10
C GLN A 6 -6.37 -0.60 0.17
N ILE A 7 -7.07 -1.73 0.11
CA ILE A 7 -6.46 -3.06 0.18
C ILE A 7 -5.90 -3.34 -1.23
N CYS A 8 -4.70 -2.84 -1.54
CA CYS A 8 -3.78 -3.65 -2.34
C CYS A 8 -3.04 -4.58 -1.36
N ALA A 9 -3.79 -5.58 -0.88
CA ALA A 9 -3.27 -6.82 -0.30
C ALA A 9 -4.28 -7.94 -0.57
N ASN A 10 -4.68 -8.11 -1.84
CA ASN A 10 -5.42 -9.30 -2.24
C ASN A 10 -4.43 -10.34 -2.75
N SER A 11 -4.35 -11.48 -2.06
CA SER A 11 -3.36 -12.56 -2.22
C SER A 11 -3.40 -13.27 -3.59
N SER A 12 -4.40 -12.97 -4.43
CA SER A 12 -4.54 -13.50 -5.79
C SER A 12 -4.05 -12.54 -6.89
N LEU A 13 -3.84 -11.26 -6.59
CA LEU A 13 -3.50 -10.20 -7.56
C LEU A 13 -1.99 -9.91 -7.69
N LEU A 14 -1.15 -10.55 -6.89
CA LEU A 14 0.31 -10.48 -7.03
C LEU A 14 0.88 -11.35 -8.16
N ARG A 15 0.04 -12.12 -8.87
CA ARG A 15 0.45 -12.93 -10.03
C ARG A 15 0.88 -12.13 -11.26
N THR A 16 0.66 -10.81 -11.28
CA THR A 16 0.97 -9.96 -12.45
C THR A 16 2.02 -8.89 -12.16
N PHE A 17 2.57 -8.85 -10.94
CA PHE A 17 3.45 -7.75 -10.52
C PHE A 17 4.92 -7.89 -10.95
N THR A 18 5.32 -9.00 -11.58
CA THR A 18 6.75 -9.35 -11.68
C THR A 18 7.30 -9.48 -13.09
N SER A 19 6.49 -9.33 -14.14
CA SER A 19 7.00 -9.53 -15.51
C SER A 19 7.13 -8.29 -16.37
N ASN A 20 6.55 -7.14 -16.03
CA ASN A 20 6.69 -5.92 -16.84
C ASN A 20 6.52 -4.64 -15.98
N CYS A 21 7.55 -4.27 -15.22
CA CYS A 21 7.73 -2.86 -14.82
C CYS A 21 8.31 -2.05 -15.98
N ASN A 22 7.65 -2.14 -17.14
CA ASN A 22 7.71 -1.17 -18.22
C ASN A 22 6.30 -1.10 -18.81
N PHE A 23 5.70 0.08 -18.68
CA PHE A 23 4.46 0.51 -19.34
C PHE A 23 3.16 -0.18 -18.88
N LEU A 24 2.22 0.63 -18.39
CA LEU A 24 0.80 0.31 -18.10
C LEU A 24 0.50 -0.27 -16.70
N VAL A 25 0.53 0.67 -15.75
CA VAL A 25 -0.32 0.73 -14.56
C VAL A 25 -1.77 0.38 -14.96
N HIS A 26 -2.33 -0.79 -14.57
CA HIS A 26 -3.75 -1.04 -14.90
C HIS A 26 -4.57 -1.91 -13.94
N THR A 27 -4.03 -2.53 -12.89
CA THR A 27 -4.87 -3.36 -11.98
C THR A 27 -4.66 -3.22 -10.46
N CYS A 28 -3.71 -2.42 -9.95
CA CYS A 28 -3.83 -1.76 -8.62
C CYS A 28 -4.34 -0.30 -8.74
N ASP A 29 -4.60 0.14 -9.98
CA ASP A 29 -4.69 1.56 -10.33
C ASP A 29 -6.08 2.17 -10.13
N LYS A 30 -7.15 1.38 -10.31
CA LYS A 30 -8.52 1.91 -10.24
C LYS A 30 -8.88 2.36 -8.83
N GLU A 31 -8.55 1.58 -7.80
CA GLU A 31 -8.85 1.97 -6.42
C GLU A 31 -7.88 3.03 -5.87
N GLN A 32 -6.62 3.04 -6.33
CA GLN A 32 -5.65 4.08 -5.97
C GLN A 32 -5.83 5.38 -6.75
N ASN A 33 -6.73 5.46 -7.74
CA ASN A 33 -6.99 6.71 -8.45
C ASN A 33 -7.87 7.65 -7.60
N LEU A 34 -7.36 8.86 -7.33
CA LEU A 34 -8.09 9.91 -6.61
C LEU A 34 -9.45 10.23 -7.24
N THR A 35 -9.57 10.12 -8.56
CA THR A 35 -10.80 10.35 -9.31
C THR A 35 -11.84 9.27 -9.01
N TYR A 36 -11.41 8.00 -8.98
CA TYR A 36 -12.32 6.89 -8.68
C TYR A 36 -12.80 6.93 -7.22
N GLN A 37 -11.89 7.16 -6.28
CA GLN A 37 -12.25 7.32 -4.87
C GLN A 37 -13.27 8.45 -4.68
N TYR A 38 -13.04 9.57 -5.35
CA TYR A 38 -13.94 10.69 -5.32
C TYR A 38 -15.34 10.36 -5.86
N VAL A 39 -15.43 9.77 -7.05
CA VAL A 39 -16.72 9.39 -7.65
C VAL A 39 -17.48 8.42 -6.74
N LYS A 40 -16.79 7.45 -6.15
CA LYS A 40 -17.41 6.47 -5.24
C LYS A 40 -17.86 7.11 -3.92
N ILE A 41 -17.12 8.08 -3.37
CA ILE A 41 -17.55 8.85 -2.19
C ILE A 41 -18.81 9.66 -2.48
N GLN A 42 -18.84 10.37 -3.62
CA GLN A 42 -20.03 11.13 -4.03
C GLN A 42 -21.25 10.22 -4.21
N HIS A 43 -21.09 9.09 -4.90
CA HIS A 43 -22.17 8.13 -5.08
C HIS A 43 -22.71 7.60 -3.74
N LEU A 44 -21.84 7.24 -2.81
CA LEU A 44 -22.27 6.79 -1.48
C LEU A 44 -22.94 7.91 -0.67
N TYR A 45 -22.52 9.16 -0.86
CA TYR A 45 -23.18 10.31 -0.25
C TYR A 45 -24.60 10.51 -0.78
N GLU A 46 -24.80 10.39 -2.09
CA GLU A 46 -26.13 10.42 -2.73
C GLU A 46 -27.05 9.30 -2.21
N GLN A 47 -26.47 8.15 -1.85
CA GLN A 47 -27.18 7.03 -1.22
C GLN A 47 -27.42 7.20 0.29
N GLY A 48 -27.13 8.36 0.87
CA GLY A 48 -27.35 8.65 2.30
C GLY A 48 -26.14 8.36 3.21
N GLY A 49 -24.97 8.05 2.64
CA GLY A 49 -23.72 7.95 3.39
C GLY A 49 -23.31 9.30 3.99
N ARG A 50 -23.03 9.32 5.30
CA ARG A 50 -22.65 10.55 6.05
C ARG A 50 -21.38 10.42 6.86
N SER A 51 -20.72 9.26 6.84
CA SER A 51 -19.47 9.02 7.57
C SER A 51 -18.49 8.26 6.70
N PHE A 52 -17.37 8.91 6.38
CA PHE A 52 -16.33 8.39 5.49
C PHE A 52 -14.99 8.38 6.20
N TRP A 53 -14.36 7.21 6.20
CA TRP A 53 -13.00 7.02 6.67
C TRP A 53 -12.14 6.74 5.45
N ILE A 54 -11.26 7.69 5.16
CA ILE A 54 -10.36 7.66 4.01
C ILE A 54 -8.96 7.51 4.59
N HIS A 55 -8.25 6.46 4.24
CA HIS A 55 -6.85 6.35 4.62
C HIS A 55 -5.93 6.77 3.48
N ASN A 56 -4.78 7.29 3.86
CA ASN A 56 -3.70 7.54 2.91
C ASN A 56 -2.94 6.25 2.61
N THR A 57 -2.15 6.27 1.55
CA THR A 57 -1.34 5.12 1.14
C THR A 57 -0.16 4.94 2.10
N GLY A 58 0.05 3.70 2.56
CA GLY A 58 1.21 3.34 3.38
C GLY A 58 2.55 3.48 2.62
N PRO A 59 3.69 3.30 3.30
CA PRO A 59 5.00 3.40 2.66
C PRO A 59 5.24 2.21 1.73
N ILE A 60 4.93 2.36 0.44
CA ILE A 60 5.03 1.29 -0.58
C ILE A 60 6.47 0.77 -0.67
N GLY A 61 7.47 1.64 -0.49
CA GLY A 61 8.87 1.26 -0.50
C GLY A 61 9.25 0.26 0.60
N CYS A 62 8.46 0.17 1.65
CA CYS A 62 8.67 -0.76 2.77
C CYS A 62 7.98 -2.11 2.59
N LEU A 63 7.29 -2.35 1.46
CA LEU A 63 6.62 -3.64 1.25
C LEU A 63 7.66 -4.78 1.15
N PRO A 64 7.44 -5.92 1.84
CA PRO A 64 8.37 -7.05 1.81
C PRO A 64 8.73 -7.55 0.40
N VAL A 65 7.81 -7.38 -0.56
CA VAL A 65 8.01 -7.77 -1.97
C VAL A 65 9.21 -7.07 -2.63
N ASN A 66 9.53 -5.85 -2.21
CA ASN A 66 10.68 -5.12 -2.75
C ASN A 66 11.98 -5.85 -2.45
N PHE A 67 12.10 -6.43 -1.25
CA PHE A 67 13.33 -7.07 -0.78
C PHE A 67 13.64 -8.39 -1.49
N PHE A 68 12.68 -8.98 -2.22
CA PHE A 68 12.94 -10.18 -3.03
C PHE A 68 13.78 -9.88 -4.27
N TYR A 69 13.71 -8.66 -4.80
CA TYR A 69 14.35 -8.30 -6.06
C TYR A 69 15.53 -7.35 -5.90
N ILE A 70 15.68 -6.74 -4.71
CA ILE A 70 16.76 -5.80 -4.43
C ILE A 70 17.93 -6.58 -3.83
N LEU A 71 18.82 -7.04 -4.72
CA LEU A 71 20.09 -7.63 -4.34
C LEU A 71 21.17 -6.54 -4.47
N ASN A 72 21.82 -6.19 -3.35
CA ASN A 72 22.89 -5.18 -3.27
C ASN A 72 22.50 -3.79 -3.83
N PRO A 73 21.60 -3.06 -3.15
CA PRO A 73 21.18 -1.73 -3.60
C PRO A 73 22.36 -0.75 -3.64
N GLU A 74 22.37 0.12 -4.65
CA GLU A 74 23.32 1.23 -4.72
C GLU A 74 23.15 2.16 -3.49
N PRO A 75 24.23 2.85 -3.05
CA PRO A 75 24.13 3.85 -2.00
C PRO A 75 23.04 4.89 -2.29
N GLY A 76 22.11 5.06 -1.35
CA GLY A 76 21.00 6.02 -1.46
C GLY A 76 19.73 5.48 -2.15
N TYR A 77 19.71 4.22 -2.58
CA TYR A 77 18.51 3.58 -3.13
C TYR A 77 17.43 3.33 -2.06
N VAL A 78 17.87 2.95 -0.85
CA VAL A 78 17.00 2.77 0.33
C VAL A 78 17.13 3.92 1.32
N ASP A 79 16.08 4.17 2.08
CA ASP A 79 16.06 5.14 3.19
C ASP A 79 16.64 4.55 4.50
N GLN A 80 16.61 5.34 5.57
CA GLN A 80 17.11 4.94 6.90
C GLN A 80 16.40 3.74 7.53
N TYR A 81 15.22 3.38 7.02
CA TYR A 81 14.44 2.22 7.45
C TYR A 81 14.67 1.00 6.54
N GLY A 82 15.53 1.11 5.53
CA GLY A 82 15.77 0.07 4.53
C GLY A 82 14.74 0.04 3.41
N CYS A 83 13.80 1.00 3.35
CA CYS A 83 12.73 1.02 2.37
C CYS A 83 13.15 1.71 1.06
N VAL A 84 12.55 1.31 -0.08
CA VAL A 84 12.86 1.92 -1.39
C VAL A 84 12.43 3.38 -1.44
N LYS A 85 13.41 4.29 -1.51
CA LYS A 85 13.18 5.74 -1.37
C LYS A 85 12.21 6.30 -2.43
N LYS A 86 12.46 5.99 -3.71
CA LYS A 86 11.63 6.47 -4.83
C LYS A 86 10.17 6.02 -4.72
N GLN A 87 9.94 4.82 -4.20
CA GLN A 87 8.57 4.32 -4.01
C GLN A 87 7.86 5.03 -2.85
N ASN A 88 8.58 5.33 -1.77
CA ASN A 88 8.04 6.14 -0.67
C ASN A 88 7.77 7.59 -1.11
N GLU A 89 8.62 8.19 -1.96
CA GLU A 89 8.40 9.51 -2.55
C GLU A 89 7.09 9.56 -3.37
N MET A 90 6.83 8.53 -4.19
CA MET A 90 5.56 8.41 -4.92
C MET A 90 4.36 8.29 -3.96
N ALA A 91 4.46 7.48 -2.90
CA ALA A 91 3.40 7.35 -1.91
C ALA A 91 3.13 8.68 -1.17
N MET A 92 4.17 9.44 -0.84
CA MET A 92 4.03 10.76 -0.21
C MET A 92 3.37 11.78 -1.12
N GLU A 93 3.72 11.81 -2.41
CA GLU A 93 3.07 12.72 -3.37
C GLU A 93 1.60 12.36 -3.57
N PHE A 94 1.28 11.07 -3.68
CA PHE A 94 -0.10 10.61 -3.70
C PHE A 94 -0.87 11.07 -2.45
N ASN A 95 -0.29 10.89 -1.27
CA ASN A 95 -0.90 11.28 0.01
C ASN A 95 -1.13 12.79 0.11
N ARG A 96 -0.23 13.59 -0.48
CA ARG A 96 -0.38 15.05 -0.58
C ARG A 96 -1.61 15.42 -1.41
N GLN A 97 -1.74 14.84 -2.60
CA GLN A 97 -2.89 15.07 -3.48
C GLN A 97 -4.21 14.54 -2.88
N LEU A 98 -4.18 13.40 -2.18
CA LEU A 98 -5.33 12.87 -1.46
C LEU A 98 -5.81 13.85 -0.38
N LYS A 99 -4.88 14.43 0.39
CA LYS A 99 -5.22 15.42 1.41
C LYS A 99 -5.93 16.64 0.81
N ASP A 100 -5.42 17.16 -0.31
CA ASP A 100 -6.05 18.27 -1.03
C ASP A 100 -7.46 17.89 -1.51
N ARG A 101 -7.63 16.65 -1.99
CA ARG A 101 -8.95 16.14 -2.43
C ARG A 101 -9.94 15.99 -1.28
N VAL A 102 -9.49 15.52 -0.11
CA VAL A 102 -10.33 15.39 1.09
C VAL A 102 -10.78 16.76 1.60
N ILE A 103 -9.91 17.78 1.54
CA ILE A 103 -10.30 19.15 1.87
C ILE A 103 -11.44 19.61 0.97
N LYS A 104 -11.32 19.38 -0.34
CA LYS A 104 -12.39 19.70 -1.31
C LYS A 104 -13.69 18.93 -1.03
N LEU A 105 -13.62 17.61 -0.79
CA LEU A 105 -14.79 16.80 -0.46
C LEU A 105 -15.55 17.30 0.77
N ARG A 106 -14.84 17.77 1.81
CA ARG A 106 -15.47 18.35 3.01
C ARG A 106 -16.27 19.62 2.70
N THR A 107 -15.85 20.38 1.70
CA THR A 107 -16.60 21.57 1.25
C THR A 107 -17.79 21.22 0.37
N GLU A 108 -17.68 20.16 -0.44
CA GLU A 108 -18.74 19.72 -1.37
C GLU A 108 -19.82 18.88 -0.69
N LEU A 109 -19.48 18.18 0.39
CA LEU A 109 -20.36 17.26 1.12
C LEU A 109 -20.53 17.75 2.58
N PRO A 110 -21.20 18.89 2.82
CA PRO A 110 -21.24 19.54 4.13
C PRO A 110 -21.96 18.72 5.21
N GLU A 111 -22.83 17.79 4.83
CA GLU A 111 -23.51 16.91 5.78
C GLU A 111 -22.67 15.66 6.14
N ALA A 112 -21.54 15.43 5.46
CA ALA A 112 -20.69 14.27 5.68
C ALA A 112 -19.57 14.57 6.69
N SER A 113 -19.39 13.67 7.66
CA SER A 113 -18.16 13.58 8.44
C SER A 113 -17.11 12.79 7.66
N ILE A 114 -16.02 13.47 7.27
CA ILE A 114 -14.92 12.86 6.51
C ILE A 114 -13.63 12.90 7.34
N THR A 115 -13.15 11.73 7.74
CA THR A 115 -11.90 11.55 8.49
C THR A 115 -10.80 11.03 7.57
N LEU A 116 -9.66 11.72 7.55
CA LEU A 116 -8.44 11.25 6.88
C LEU A 116 -7.56 10.53 7.91
N VAL A 117 -7.26 9.26 7.66
CA VAL A 117 -6.43 8.41 8.52
C VAL A 117 -5.02 8.33 7.93
N ASP A 118 -4.02 8.74 8.73
CA ASP A 118 -2.61 8.71 8.32
C ASP A 118 -1.96 7.36 8.60
N VAL A 119 -2.18 6.42 7.69
CA VAL A 119 -1.61 5.07 7.71
C VAL A 119 -0.11 5.09 7.37
N TYR A 120 0.35 6.03 6.55
CA TYR A 120 1.77 6.20 6.21
C TYR A 120 2.61 6.41 7.47
N THR A 121 2.27 7.44 8.25
CA THR A 121 3.02 7.79 9.47
C THR A 121 2.94 6.68 10.50
N ALA A 122 1.76 6.07 10.69
CA ALA A 122 1.58 4.96 11.62
C ALA A 122 2.49 3.76 11.28
N LYS A 123 2.57 3.39 9.99
CA LYS A 123 3.42 2.27 9.54
C LYS A 123 4.91 2.59 9.65
N ILE A 124 5.34 3.80 9.27
CA ILE A 124 6.74 4.21 9.43
C ILE A 124 7.15 4.21 10.91
N ALA A 125 6.29 4.72 11.80
CA ALA A 125 6.55 4.69 13.24
C ALA A 125 6.68 3.25 13.77
N MET A 126 5.82 2.34 13.30
CA MET A 126 5.88 0.92 13.64
C MET A 126 7.19 0.27 13.15
N ILE A 127 7.60 0.52 11.90
CA ILE A 127 8.84 0.00 11.32
C ILE A 127 10.06 0.54 12.09
N GLY A 128 10.11 1.85 12.34
CA GLY A 128 11.20 2.48 13.09
C GLY A 128 11.30 2.03 14.55
N ASN A 129 10.19 1.57 15.15
CA ASN A 129 10.13 1.10 16.53
C ASN A 129 10.03 -0.44 16.66
N ALA A 130 10.23 -1.18 15.56
CA ALA A 130 9.96 -2.61 15.46
C ALA A 130 10.59 -3.43 16.61
N LYS A 131 11.86 -3.16 16.93
CA LYS A 131 12.59 -3.85 18.02
C LYS A 131 11.91 -3.71 19.38
N ASN A 132 11.44 -2.50 19.72
CA ASN A 132 10.77 -2.24 21.00
C ASN A 132 9.35 -2.81 21.04
N LEU A 133 8.74 -3.00 19.87
CA LEU A 133 7.44 -3.67 19.72
C LEU A 133 7.55 -5.20 19.69
N GLY A 134 8.76 -5.77 19.85
CA GLY A 134 8.99 -7.21 19.79
C GLY A 134 8.96 -7.80 18.38
N MET A 135 9.02 -6.97 17.34
CA MET A 135 9.10 -7.42 15.95
C MET A 135 10.57 -7.71 15.59
N ALA A 136 10.85 -8.93 15.13
CA ALA A 136 12.21 -9.34 14.77
C ALA A 136 12.73 -8.60 13.54
N ASP A 137 12.01 -8.70 12.42
CA ASP A 137 12.33 -8.01 11.17
C ASP A 137 11.03 -7.42 10.59
N PRO A 138 10.86 -6.08 10.59
CA PRO A 138 9.64 -5.45 10.12
C PRO A 138 9.48 -5.45 8.60
N LEU A 139 10.53 -5.77 7.84
CA LEU A 139 10.55 -5.74 6.38
C LEU A 139 10.49 -7.15 5.75
N LYS A 140 10.71 -8.19 6.55
CA LYS A 140 10.59 -9.58 6.12
C LYS A 140 9.12 -10.03 6.05
N PRO A 141 8.71 -10.78 5.02
CA PRO A 141 7.37 -11.37 5.00
C PRO A 141 7.21 -12.37 6.15
N CYS A 142 6.03 -12.39 6.79
CA CYS A 142 5.72 -13.35 7.85
C CYS A 142 5.41 -14.77 7.33
N CYS A 143 5.02 -14.88 6.06
CA CYS A 143 4.63 -16.13 5.42
C CYS A 143 4.95 -16.10 3.92
N GLY A 144 4.91 -17.28 3.29
CA GLY A 144 5.26 -17.45 1.90
C GLY A 144 6.75 -17.75 1.69
N TYR A 145 7.08 -18.15 0.47
CA TYR A 145 8.43 -18.46 0.02
C TYR A 145 8.77 -17.57 -1.16
N HIS A 146 9.85 -16.78 -1.05
CA HIS A 146 10.22 -15.79 -2.06
C HIS A 146 11.73 -15.73 -2.20
N VAL A 147 12.31 -16.67 -2.96
CA VAL A 147 13.76 -16.83 -3.12
C VAL A 147 14.06 -17.07 -4.59
N ASN A 148 15.08 -16.40 -5.14
CA ASN A 148 15.55 -16.63 -6.51
C ASN A 148 14.45 -16.63 -7.58
N TYR A 149 13.52 -15.66 -7.52
CA TYR A 149 12.34 -15.54 -8.41
C TYR A 149 11.24 -16.61 -8.25
N ASP A 150 11.41 -17.58 -7.36
CA ASP A 150 10.33 -18.48 -6.95
C ASP A 150 9.44 -17.80 -5.92
N HIS A 151 8.14 -17.72 -6.20
CA HIS A 151 7.16 -17.07 -5.33
C HIS A 151 5.98 -17.98 -5.00
N VAL A 152 5.91 -18.37 -3.73
CA VAL A 152 4.77 -19.07 -3.12
C VAL A 152 4.12 -18.11 -2.14
N TRP A 153 2.97 -17.57 -2.54
CA TRP A 153 2.23 -16.63 -1.71
C TRP A 153 1.62 -17.33 -0.49
N CYS A 154 1.47 -16.60 0.61
CA CYS A 154 0.81 -17.09 1.81
C CYS A 154 -0.52 -17.80 1.49
N GLY A 155 -0.76 -18.96 2.10
CA GLY A 155 -1.95 -19.76 1.87
C GLY A 155 -1.91 -20.67 0.63
N ASN A 156 -0.85 -20.63 -0.17
CA ASN A 156 -0.64 -21.54 -1.28
C ASN A 156 0.41 -22.61 -0.93
N LYS A 157 0.29 -23.77 -1.59
CA LYS A 157 1.29 -24.84 -1.57
C LYS A 157 1.99 -24.91 -2.92
N ALA A 158 3.29 -25.21 -2.91
CA ALA A 158 4.05 -25.47 -4.11
C ALA A 158 5.27 -26.33 -3.76
N ILE A 159 5.70 -27.18 -4.69
CA ILE A 159 6.91 -27.98 -4.51
C ILE A 159 8.12 -27.17 -4.99
N ILE A 160 9.00 -26.79 -4.07
CA ILE A 160 10.25 -26.08 -4.38
C ILE A 160 11.42 -27.00 -4.03
N ASN A 161 12.36 -27.20 -4.95
CA ASN A 161 13.52 -28.09 -4.76
C ASN A 161 13.14 -29.50 -4.26
N LYS A 162 12.04 -30.06 -4.79
CA LYS A 162 11.49 -31.39 -4.42
C LYS A 162 10.98 -31.50 -2.97
N THR A 163 10.78 -30.37 -2.30
CA THR A 163 10.16 -30.29 -0.97
C THR A 163 8.83 -29.54 -1.08
N GLU A 164 7.78 -30.08 -0.48
CA GLU A 164 6.45 -29.42 -0.38
C GLU A 164 6.46 -28.27 0.63
#